data_AF-A0A962RGT7-F1
#
_entry.id   AF-A0A962RGT7-F1
#
_cell.length_a   1.000
_cell.length_b   1.000
_cell.length_c   1.000
_cell.angle_alpha   90.00
_cell.angle_beta   90.00
_cell.angle_gamma   90.00
#
_symmetry.space_group_name_H-M   'P 1'
#
loop_
_entity.id
_entity.type
_entity.pdbx_description
1 polymer ?
#
loop_
_entity_poly.entity_id
_entity_poly.type
_entity_poly.pdbx_seq_one_letter_code
_entity_poly.pdbx_strand_id
1 'polypeptide(L)'
;MAKTDAFGAPDRDSFIRGNARQDHAGRLRGAAQLLAKPAYRRLIASEPVLRRSVPILIVIFLVMVAGVRFIAMLDQHDSTAQTARVLLQMSAGKLASELDRLEAGAPVSRVLAAIEDVNAIGALDGRSALLVTDNTMTVVASIGTAQQLVGRSIDSILTGGQPLFLFGDKAGVMT
;
A
#
# COMPACT_ATOMS: atom_id res chain seq x y z
N MET A 1 -81.10 -42.06 15.96
CA MET A 1 -80.58 -42.89 14.85
C MET A 1 -81.26 -42.43 13.57
N ALA A 2 -80.50 -41.83 12.66
CA ALA A 2 -81.00 -41.20 11.44
C ALA A 2 -81.19 -42.25 10.33
N LYS A 3 -82.39 -42.29 9.75
CA LYS A 3 -82.67 -42.91 8.46
C LYS A 3 -82.83 -41.79 7.45
N THR A 4 -82.02 -41.80 6.41
CA THR A 4 -82.12 -40.90 5.26
C THR A 4 -82.21 -41.80 4.04
N ASP A 5 -83.42 -41.98 3.52
CA ASP A 5 -83.66 -42.59 2.21
C ASP A 5 -83.76 -41.50 1.16
N ALA A 6 -83.00 -41.71 0.08
CA ALA A 6 -82.97 -40.88 -1.12
C ALA A 6 -83.89 -41.48 -2.17
N PHE A 7 -84.77 -40.68 -2.76
CA PHE A 7 -85.46 -41.01 -4.00
C PHE A 7 -85.67 -39.76 -4.87
N GLY A 8 -85.27 -39.88 -6.14
CA GLY A 8 -85.57 -38.95 -7.24
C GLY A 8 -84.46 -37.93 -7.50
N ALA A 9 -83.80 -37.85 -8.65
CA ALA A 9 -84.11 -38.36 -9.98
C ALA A 9 -82.83 -38.41 -10.86
N PRO A 10 -82.84 -39.18 -11.97
CA PRO A 10 -81.81 -39.21 -13.01
C PRO A 10 -81.93 -37.93 -13.89
N ASP A 11 -80.94 -37.49 -14.65
CA ASP A 11 -80.51 -38.15 -15.88
C ASP A 11 -79.22 -37.51 -16.42
N ARG A 12 -78.45 -38.34 -17.10
CA ARG A 12 -77.22 -37.97 -17.78
C ARG A 12 -77.59 -37.34 -19.12
N ASP A 13 -76.93 -36.25 -19.49
CA ASP A 13 -76.59 -36.10 -20.89
C ASP A 13 -75.32 -35.31 -21.13
N SER A 14 -74.50 -35.89 -22.00
CA SER A 14 -73.15 -35.49 -22.36
C SER A 14 -73.18 -34.52 -23.53
N PHE A 15 -72.54 -33.35 -23.39
CA PHE A 15 -72.04 -32.60 -24.54
C PHE A 15 -70.64 -32.04 -24.25
N ILE A 16 -69.63 -32.75 -24.76
CA ILE A 16 -68.29 -32.23 -25.01
C ILE A 16 -68.37 -31.36 -26.27
N ARG A 17 -68.04 -30.07 -26.15
CA ARG A 17 -67.66 -29.24 -27.30
C ARG A 17 -66.45 -28.39 -26.93
N GLY A 18 -65.41 -28.53 -27.75
CA GLY A 18 -64.04 -28.14 -27.46
C GLY A 18 -63.73 -26.64 -27.49
N ASN A 19 -62.64 -26.34 -26.78
CA ASN A 19 -61.52 -25.43 -27.06
C ASN A 19 -61.78 -24.01 -27.60
N ALA A 20 -61.18 -23.03 -26.90
CA ALA A 20 -59.91 -22.42 -27.36
C ALA A 20 -59.61 -21.09 -26.67
N ARG A 21 -59.30 -21.05 -25.36
CA ARG A 21 -58.72 -19.81 -24.75
C ARG A 21 -57.64 -20.02 -23.67
N GLN A 22 -57.04 -21.21 -23.55
CA GLN A 22 -56.02 -21.44 -22.51
C GLN A 22 -54.73 -22.14 -22.98
N ASP A 23 -54.37 -22.08 -24.26
CA ASP A 23 -53.17 -22.79 -24.77
C ASP A 23 -52.02 -21.88 -25.24
N HIS A 24 -51.95 -20.62 -24.78
CA HIS A 24 -50.79 -19.75 -25.08
C HIS A 24 -49.84 -19.61 -23.89
N ALA A 25 -50.35 -19.50 -22.67
CA ALA A 25 -49.51 -19.48 -21.47
C ALA A 25 -48.83 -20.84 -21.21
N GLY A 26 -49.50 -21.96 -21.52
CA GLY A 26 -48.94 -23.31 -21.40
C GLY A 26 -47.88 -23.64 -22.47
N ARG A 27 -48.07 -23.21 -23.72
CA ARG A 27 -47.09 -23.42 -24.81
C ARG A 27 -45.84 -22.56 -24.67
N LEU A 28 -45.97 -21.32 -24.19
CA LEU A 28 -44.82 -20.46 -23.88
C LEU A 28 -44.04 -21.00 -22.69
N ARG A 29 -44.71 -21.52 -21.65
CA ARG A 29 -44.05 -22.24 -20.55
C ARG A 29 -43.36 -23.51 -21.05
N GLY A 30 -44.00 -24.32 -21.89
CA GLY A 30 -43.39 -25.54 -22.45
C GLY A 30 -42.17 -25.26 -23.34
N ALA A 31 -42.26 -24.28 -24.24
CA ALA A 31 -41.17 -23.88 -25.13
C ALA A 31 -40.01 -23.19 -24.37
N ALA A 32 -40.31 -22.27 -23.44
CA ALA A 32 -39.29 -21.67 -22.57
C ALA A 32 -38.63 -22.72 -21.67
N GLN A 33 -39.37 -23.74 -21.24
CA GLN A 33 -38.84 -24.82 -20.40
C GLN A 33 -38.05 -25.86 -21.22
N LEU A 34 -38.27 -25.95 -22.53
CA LEU A 34 -37.45 -26.74 -23.48
C LEU A 34 -36.16 -26.02 -23.90
N LEU A 35 -36.12 -24.69 -23.89
CA LEU A 35 -34.92 -23.88 -24.19
C LEU A 35 -34.11 -23.53 -22.93
N ALA A 36 -34.74 -23.34 -21.77
CA ALA A 36 -34.06 -23.03 -20.52
C ALA A 36 -33.49 -24.28 -19.82
N LYS A 37 -34.12 -25.45 -19.94
CA LYS A 37 -33.59 -26.67 -19.28
C LYS A 37 -32.29 -27.22 -19.87
N PRO A 38 -32.01 -27.27 -21.19
CA PRO A 38 -30.80 -27.91 -21.69
C PRO A 38 -29.55 -27.03 -21.55
N ALA A 39 -29.68 -25.70 -21.63
CA ALA A 39 -28.58 -24.77 -21.36
C ALA A 39 -28.27 -24.70 -19.87
N TYR A 40 -29.29 -24.68 -19.00
CA TYR A 40 -29.13 -24.67 -17.55
C TYR A 40 -28.59 -26.00 -17.01
N ARG A 41 -29.01 -27.16 -17.54
CA ARG A 41 -28.43 -28.47 -17.16
C ARG A 41 -26.99 -28.63 -17.60
N ARG A 42 -26.58 -28.05 -18.73
CA ARG A 42 -25.17 -28.03 -19.14
C ARG A 42 -24.33 -27.08 -18.27
N LEU A 43 -24.90 -25.97 -17.81
CA LEU A 43 -24.29 -25.10 -16.80
C LEU A 43 -24.15 -25.80 -15.43
N ILE A 44 -25.14 -26.59 -15.04
CA ILE A 44 -25.14 -27.38 -13.78
C ILE A 44 -24.23 -28.60 -13.88
N ALA A 45 -24.13 -29.27 -15.04
CA ALA A 45 -23.14 -30.33 -15.26
C ALA A 45 -21.70 -29.77 -15.31
N SER A 46 -21.55 -28.47 -15.59
CA SER A 46 -20.28 -27.74 -15.50
C SER A 46 -20.05 -27.13 -14.11
N GLU A 47 -21.04 -27.15 -13.22
CA GLU A 47 -20.96 -26.68 -11.83
C GLU A 47 -19.81 -27.29 -11.04
N PRO A 48 -19.47 -28.60 -11.13
CA PRO A 48 -18.32 -29.13 -10.41
C PRO A 48 -16.98 -28.60 -10.96
N VAL A 49 -16.87 -28.35 -12.27
CA VAL A 49 -15.66 -27.80 -12.89
C VAL A 49 -15.50 -26.33 -12.52
N LEU A 50 -16.60 -25.58 -12.56
CA LEU A 50 -16.63 -24.16 -12.19
C LEU A 50 -16.43 -23.94 -10.69
N ARG A 51 -17.00 -24.81 -9.84
CA ARG A 51 -16.80 -24.78 -8.39
C ARG A 51 -15.37 -25.15 -7.99
N ARG A 52 -14.67 -25.95 -8.82
CA ARG A 52 -13.25 -26.27 -8.63
C ARG A 52 -12.32 -25.19 -9.21
N SER A 53 -12.74 -24.42 -10.20
CA SER A 53 -11.94 -23.31 -10.74
C SER A 53 -11.94 -22.10 -9.82
N VAL A 54 -13.01 -21.85 -9.06
CA VAL A 54 -13.07 -20.77 -8.06
C VAL A 54 -11.88 -20.79 -7.09
N PRO A 55 -11.60 -21.88 -6.34
CA PRO A 55 -10.46 -21.92 -5.42
C PRO A 55 -9.10 -21.84 -6.12
N ILE A 56 -8.95 -22.42 -7.31
CA ILE A 56 -7.69 -22.33 -8.08
C ILE A 56 -7.45 -20.89 -8.52
N LEU A 57 -8.48 -20.22 -9.04
CA LEU A 57 -8.41 -18.82 -9.46
C LEU A 57 -8.13 -17.90 -8.28
N ILE A 58 -8.70 -18.18 -7.11
CA ILE A 58 -8.39 -17.46 -5.86
C ILE A 58 -6.90 -17.61 -5.53
N VAL A 59 -6.33 -18.82 -5.57
CA VAL A 59 -4.90 -19.03 -5.30
C VAL A 59 -4.03 -18.26 -6.29
N ILE A 60 -4.34 -18.33 -7.58
CA ILE A 60 -3.61 -17.57 -8.61
C ILE A 60 -3.72 -16.07 -8.35
N PHE A 61 -4.91 -15.57 -8.04
CA PHE A 61 -5.14 -14.16 -7.72
C PHE A 61 -4.33 -13.73 -6.50
N LEU A 62 -4.32 -14.53 -5.43
CA LEU A 62 -3.53 -14.25 -4.23
C LEU A 62 -2.03 -14.20 -4.53
N VAL A 63 -1.51 -15.13 -5.34
CA VAL A 63 -0.10 -15.11 -5.78
C VAL A 63 0.21 -13.83 -6.57
N MET A 64 -0.68 -13.42 -7.46
CA MET A 64 -0.51 -12.20 -8.24
C MET A 64 -0.50 -10.95 -7.33
N VAL A 65 -1.45 -10.84 -6.40
CA VAL A 65 -1.52 -9.73 -5.43
C VAL A 65 -0.28 -9.71 -4.53
N ALA A 66 0.16 -10.87 -4.05
CA ALA A 66 1.39 -10.99 -3.27
C ALA A 66 2.62 -10.53 -4.07
N GLY A 67 2.73 -10.92 -5.34
CA GLY A 67 3.81 -10.47 -6.22
C GLY A 67 3.83 -8.95 -6.41
N VAL A 68 2.67 -8.33 -6.69
CA VAL A 68 2.56 -6.87 -6.80
C VAL A 68 2.95 -6.19 -5.48
N ARG A 69 2.47 -6.72 -4.35
CA ARG A 69 2.79 -6.17 -3.02
C ARG A 69 4.28 -6.28 -2.71
N PHE A 70 4.90 -7.39 -3.11
CA PHE A 70 6.34 -7.61 -2.92
C PHE A 70 7.17 -6.59 -3.71
N ILE A 71 6.84 -6.36 -4.98
CA ILE A 71 7.50 -5.33 -5.80
C ILE A 71 7.29 -3.93 -5.19
N ALA A 72 6.05 -3.60 -4.79
CA ALA A 72 5.75 -2.32 -4.16
C ALA A 72 6.52 -2.11 -2.85
N MET A 73 6.76 -3.18 -2.08
CA MET A 73 7.53 -3.11 -0.85
C MET A 73 9.03 -2.85 -1.12
N LEU A 74 9.59 -3.46 -2.16
CA LEU A 74 10.96 -3.19 -2.59
C LEU A 74 11.13 -1.74 -3.06
N ASP A 75 10.20 -1.27 -3.90
CA ASP A 75 10.21 0.11 -4.39
C ASP A 75 10.01 1.14 -3.26
N GLN A 76 9.15 0.83 -2.29
CA GLN A 76 8.96 1.67 -1.10
C GLN A 76 10.24 1.79 -0.27
N HIS A 77 11.01 0.71 -0.13
CA HIS A 77 12.26 0.74 0.61
C HIS A 77 13.29 1.65 -0.07
N ASP A 78 13.47 1.48 -1.38
CA ASP A 78 14.47 2.23 -2.14
C ASP A 78 14.08 3.71 -2.30
N SER A 79 12.79 3.99 -2.55
CA SER A 79 12.28 5.37 -2.61
C SER A 79 12.43 6.09 -1.27
N THR A 80 12.15 5.44 -0.14
CA THR A 80 12.34 6.05 1.20
C THR A 80 13.80 6.42 1.44
N ALA A 81 14.73 5.52 1.10
CA ALA A 81 16.15 5.78 1.24
C ALA A 81 16.62 6.93 0.33
N GLN A 82 16.11 6.99 -0.91
CA GLN A 82 16.45 8.05 -1.85
C GLN A 82 15.88 9.41 -1.43
N THR A 83 14.63 9.46 -0.95
CA THR A 83 14.03 10.69 -0.44
C THR A 83 14.79 11.22 0.77
N ALA A 84 15.16 10.33 1.71
CA ALA A 84 15.97 10.72 2.86
C ALA A 84 17.34 11.29 2.44
N ARG A 85 18.00 10.64 1.46
CA ARG A 85 19.26 11.14 0.89
C ARG A 85 19.13 12.53 0.29
N VAL A 86 18.12 12.76 -0.55
CA VAL A 86 17.90 14.08 -1.18
C VAL A 86 17.63 15.16 -0.14
N LEU A 87 16.82 14.86 0.87
CA LEU A 87 16.55 15.80 1.97
C LEU A 87 17.82 16.13 2.75
N LEU A 88 18.63 15.12 3.07
CA LEU A 88 19.92 15.31 3.74
C LEU A 88 20.86 16.16 2.90
N GLN A 89 21.00 15.90 1.59
CA GLN A 89 21.82 16.72 0.67
C GLN A 89 21.38 18.17 0.67
N MET A 90 20.07 18.42 0.54
CA MET A 90 19.54 19.78 0.50
C MET A 90 19.77 20.51 1.83
N SER A 91 19.59 19.81 2.96
CA SER A 91 19.83 20.38 4.29
C SER A 91 21.32 20.67 4.53
N ALA A 92 22.21 19.76 4.13
CA ALA A 92 23.65 19.90 4.25
C ALA A 92 24.17 21.04 3.36
N GLY A 93 23.73 21.12 2.10
CA GLY A 93 24.10 22.19 1.18
C GLY A 93 23.62 23.56 1.66
N LYS A 94 22.40 23.66 2.21
CA LYS A 94 21.91 24.89 2.84
C LYS A 94 22.79 25.27 4.04
N LEU A 95 23.10 24.32 4.92
CA LEU A 95 23.95 24.54 6.08
C LEU A 95 25.36 25.01 5.67
N ALA A 96 25.98 24.34 4.70
CA ALA A 96 27.29 24.71 4.17
C ALA A 96 27.27 26.13 3.61
N SER A 97 26.24 26.48 2.82
CA SER A 97 26.08 27.83 2.28
C SER A 97 25.89 28.90 3.36
N GLU A 98 25.20 28.60 4.46
CA GLU A 98 25.07 29.54 5.59
C GLU A 98 26.37 29.65 6.38
N LEU A 99 27.12 28.55 6.51
CA LEU A 99 28.44 28.55 7.15
C LEU A 99 29.49 29.32 6.35
N ASP A 100 29.50 29.22 5.01
CA ASP A 100 30.41 29.98 4.14
C ASP A 100 30.17 31.49 4.22
N ARG A 101 28.97 31.91 4.62
CA ARG A 101 28.64 33.33 4.85
C ARG A 101 29.08 33.84 6.22
N LEU A 102 29.42 32.93 7.14
CA LEU A 102 29.98 33.30 8.44
C LEU A 102 31.47 33.61 8.29
N GLU A 103 31.90 34.72 8.87
CA GLU A 103 33.34 35.05 8.93
C GLU A 103 34.09 34.00 9.77
N ALA A 104 35.34 33.72 9.42
CA ALA A 104 36.21 32.85 10.20
C ALA A 104 36.34 33.38 11.63
N GLY A 105 35.95 32.58 12.62
CA GLY A 105 35.89 32.99 14.03
C GLY A 105 34.55 33.61 14.46
N ALA A 106 33.49 33.46 13.65
CA ALA A 106 32.14 33.82 14.05
C ALA A 106 31.77 33.18 15.41
N PRO A 107 31.02 33.89 16.27
CA PRO A 107 30.64 33.37 17.57
C PRO A 107 29.82 32.09 17.40
N VAL A 108 30.04 31.12 18.28
CA VAL A 108 29.37 29.80 18.28
C VAL A 108 27.84 29.93 18.26
N SER A 109 27.29 31.00 18.83
CA SER A 109 25.85 31.30 18.78
C SER A 109 25.30 31.49 17.36
N ARG A 110 26.08 32.05 16.43
CA ARG A 110 25.67 32.18 15.02
C ARG A 110 25.71 30.85 14.29
N VAL A 111 26.71 30.02 14.59
CA VAL A 111 26.79 28.65 14.06
C VAL A 111 25.60 27.83 14.55
N LEU A 112 25.28 27.90 15.85
CA LEU A 112 24.11 27.24 16.42
C LEU A 112 22.79 27.72 15.79
N ALA A 113 22.65 29.02 15.55
CA ALA A 113 21.48 29.57 14.88
C ALA A 113 21.32 29.04 13.44
N ALA A 114 22.41 28.90 12.69
CA ALA A 114 22.39 28.32 11.35
C ALA A 114 21.97 26.83 11.36
N ILE A 115 22.47 26.05 12.33
CA ILE A 115 22.07 24.64 12.47
C ILE A 115 20.59 24.54 12.88
N GLU A 116 20.09 25.41 13.77
CA GLU A 116 18.68 25.43 14.18
C GLU A 116 17.75 25.79 13.02
N ASP A 117 18.15 26.75 12.18
CA ASP A 117 17.38 27.12 10.98
C ASP A 117 17.29 25.98 9.96
N VAL A 118 18.30 25.10 9.90
CA VAL A 118 18.27 23.89 9.07
C VAL A 118 17.45 22.78 9.73
N ASN A 119 17.55 22.63 11.05
CA ASN A 119 16.76 21.69 11.85
C ASN A 119 15.25 21.98 11.74
N ALA A 120 14.87 23.26 11.73
CA ALA A 120 13.49 23.72 11.59
C ALA A 120 12.81 23.29 10.27
N ILE A 121 13.60 22.92 9.25
CA ILE A 121 13.09 22.37 7.97
C ILE A 121 12.59 20.92 8.15
N GLY A 122 12.75 20.33 9.34
CA GLY A 122 12.30 18.98 9.65
C GLY A 122 13.22 17.90 9.09
N ALA A 123 14.47 18.27 8.77
CA ALA A 123 15.46 17.35 8.19
C ALA A 123 15.98 16.30 9.19
N LEU A 124 15.77 16.52 10.50
CA LEU A 124 16.28 15.65 11.56
C LEU A 124 15.15 15.15 12.44
N ASP A 125 14.87 13.86 12.36
CA ASP A 125 14.12 13.16 13.42
C ASP A 125 15.03 13.00 14.66
N GLY A 126 14.46 12.70 15.84
CA GLY A 126 15.20 12.58 17.11
C GLY A 126 16.30 11.50 17.15
N ARG A 127 16.50 10.77 16.06
CA ARG A 127 17.55 9.76 15.84
C ARG A 127 18.73 10.29 15.02
N SER A 128 18.62 11.46 14.43
CA SER A 128 19.63 12.11 13.61
C SER A 128 20.27 13.27 14.37
N ALA A 129 21.54 13.53 14.09
CA ALA A 129 22.27 14.63 14.70
C ALA A 129 23.07 15.40 13.66
N LEU A 130 23.13 16.72 13.82
CA LEU A 130 24.05 17.59 13.08
C LEU A 130 25.21 17.97 13.97
N LEU A 131 26.41 17.92 13.39
CA LEU A 131 27.65 18.31 14.04
C LEU A 131 28.39 19.25 13.10
N VAL A 132 28.90 20.34 13.65
CA VAL A 132 29.84 21.25 12.96
C VAL A 132 31.18 21.15 13.66
N THR A 133 32.22 20.88 12.88
CA THR A 133 33.60 20.80 13.37
C THR A 133 34.41 22.00 12.92
N ASP A 134 35.40 22.38 13.72
CA ASP A 134 36.47 23.30 13.31
C ASP A 134 37.47 22.61 12.38
N ASN A 135 38.41 23.37 11.81
CA ASN A 135 39.52 22.88 10.98
C ASN A 135 40.41 21.84 11.69
N THR A 136 40.36 21.79 13.02
CA THR A 136 41.03 20.78 13.86
C THR A 136 40.21 19.50 14.06
N MET A 137 39.09 19.32 13.34
CA MET A 137 38.18 18.18 13.45
C MET A 137 37.57 17.99 14.86
N THR A 138 37.47 19.10 15.61
CA THR A 138 36.82 19.15 16.93
C THR A 138 35.41 19.69 16.78
N VAL A 139 34.43 19.04 17.41
CA VAL A 139 33.01 19.46 17.36
C VAL A 139 32.82 20.79 18.10
N VAL A 140 32.43 21.84 17.39
CA VAL A 140 32.19 23.19 17.94
C VAL A 140 30.71 23.39 18.27
N ALA A 141 29.82 22.85 17.45
CA ALA A 141 28.38 22.98 17.63
C ALA A 141 27.66 21.68 17.25
N SER A 142 26.56 21.37 17.94
CA SER A 142 25.75 20.19 17.66
C SER A 142 24.28 20.38 18.06
N ILE A 143 23.38 19.78 17.26
CA ILE A 143 21.95 19.69 17.53
C ILE A 143 21.51 18.22 17.66
N GLY A 144 20.48 17.96 18.47
CA GLY A 144 19.90 16.64 18.71
C GLY A 144 20.63 15.83 19.78
N THR A 145 20.61 14.49 19.67
CA THR A 145 21.19 13.59 20.69
C THR A 145 22.71 13.71 20.86
N ALA A 146 23.38 14.49 20.00
CA ALA A 146 24.81 14.67 19.95
C ALA A 146 25.36 15.86 20.77
N GLN A 147 24.55 16.57 21.56
CA GLN A 147 25.08 17.67 22.41
C GLN A 147 26.22 17.23 23.33
N GLN A 148 26.24 15.97 23.76
CA GLN A 148 27.30 15.41 24.62
C GLN A 148 28.65 15.26 23.90
N LEU A 149 28.69 15.46 22.57
CA LEU A 149 29.86 15.32 21.72
C LEU A 149 30.58 16.64 21.47
N VAL A 150 29.99 17.78 21.88
CA VAL A 150 30.64 19.10 21.75
C VAL A 150 31.98 19.11 22.50
N GLY A 151 33.03 19.61 21.84
CA GLY A 151 34.40 19.64 22.35
C GLY A 151 35.19 18.34 22.17
N ARG A 152 34.58 17.27 21.63
CA ARG A 152 35.31 16.03 21.30
C ARG A 152 35.80 16.04 19.86
N SER A 153 36.90 15.32 19.60
CA SER A 153 37.38 15.08 18.24
C SER A 153 36.49 14.07 17.53
N ILE A 154 36.17 14.34 16.27
CA ILE A 154 35.30 13.47 15.45
C ILE A 154 35.93 12.09 15.21
N ASP A 155 37.26 11.99 15.20
CA ASP A 155 37.99 10.72 15.04
C ASP A 155 37.75 9.76 16.21
N SER A 156 37.53 10.30 17.42
CA SER A 156 37.20 9.49 18.60
C SER A 156 35.76 9.00 18.60
N ILE A 157 34.90 9.59 17.75
CA ILE A 157 33.47 9.30 17.66
C ILE A 157 33.18 8.38 16.47
N LEU A 158 33.80 8.63 15.32
CA LEU A 158 33.61 7.90 14.07
C LEU A 158 34.78 6.95 13.81
N THR A 159 34.67 5.74 14.37
CA THR A 159 35.64 4.66 14.07
C THR A 159 35.49 4.23 12.60
N GLY A 160 36.57 4.36 11.82
CA GLY A 160 36.57 4.01 10.39
C GLY A 160 36.09 5.13 9.46
N GLY A 161 35.95 6.37 9.96
CA GLY A 161 35.57 7.55 9.16
C GLY A 161 36.68 8.13 8.27
N GLN A 162 37.92 7.63 8.37
CA GLN A 162 39.07 8.10 7.57
C GLN A 162 38.82 8.24 6.06
N PRO A 163 38.09 7.31 5.40
CA PRO A 163 37.76 7.48 3.98
C PRO A 163 36.88 8.71 3.72
N LEU A 164 35.96 9.03 4.64
CA LEU A 164 35.08 10.21 4.53
C LEU A 164 35.91 11.50 4.58
N PHE A 165 36.94 11.56 5.43
CA PHE A 165 37.79 12.74 5.56
C PHE A 165 38.79 12.90 4.41
N LEU A 166 39.32 11.79 3.88
CA LEU A 166 40.33 11.81 2.81
C LEU A 166 39.74 11.94 1.41
N PHE A 167 38.60 11.29 1.17
CA PHE A 167 38.02 11.20 -0.17
C PHE A 167 36.80 12.10 -0.35
N GLY A 168 36.23 12.65 0.74
CA GLY A 168 35.09 13.56 0.69
C GLY A 168 33.99 13.01 -0.23
N ASP A 169 33.67 13.77 -1.27
CA ASP A 169 32.65 13.43 -2.28
C ASP A 169 32.85 12.03 -2.90
N LYS A 170 34.10 11.56 -3.05
CA LYS A 170 34.41 10.22 -3.57
C LYS A 170 34.18 9.08 -2.58
N ALA A 171 34.10 9.36 -1.28
CA ALA A 171 33.69 8.39 -0.26
C ALA A 171 32.17 8.40 0.02
N GLY A 172 31.40 9.12 -0.79
CA GLY A 172 29.96 9.30 -0.58
C GLY A 172 29.62 10.36 0.47
N VAL A 173 30.56 11.26 0.79
CA VAL A 173 30.24 12.46 1.58
C VAL A 173 29.49 13.42 0.70
N MET A 174 28.30 13.81 1.12
CA MET A 174 27.47 14.75 0.37
C MET A 174 27.95 16.17 0.66
N THR A 175 28.47 16.86 -0.36
CA THR A 175 28.84 18.29 -0.31
C THR A 175 27.65 19.19 -0.58
#